data_AF-A0A967XM72-F1
#
_entry.id   AF-A0A967XM72-F1
#
_cell.length_a   1.000
_cell.length_b   1.000
_cell.length_c   1.000
_cell.angle_alpha   90.00
_cell.angle_beta   90.00
_cell.angle_gamma   90.00
#
_symmetry.space_group_name_H-M   'P 1'
#
loop_
_entity.id
_entity.type
_entity.pdbx_description
1 polymer ?
#
loop_
_entity_poly.entity_id
_entity_poly.type
_entity_poly.pdbx_seq_one_letter_code
_entity_poly.pdbx_strand_id
1 'polypeptide(L)'
;MPLDPQRLLWDESGKPQASVIYLAHLSDDERQFVVTLVLSKLVTWMRSQPGSSDLRALVYMDEVFGFVPPTAMPPAKKPILTILKQARAFGVGMLLSTQNPVDLDYKAMSNAGTWCVGRLQTERDKARILEALQSARGDTDVAELDRIVSGLGKRQFVLHSTREAEPAVFGTRWAMSYLRGPLTRDEVARLTASDPLRDRPEDAPASEPPPPPATDESPLAPETADGVPVYHLDPAAAWAGTVGASRDSQRLEASLAVRVRMTFDDRHADV
;
A
#
# COMPACT_ATOMS: atom_id res chain seq x y z
N MET A 1 -19.02 1.64 -4.32
CA MET A 1 -18.80 2.07 -2.92
C MET A 1 -17.36 2.52 -2.78
N PRO A 2 -17.04 3.70 -2.22
CA PRO A 2 -15.65 4.06 -1.96
C PRO A 2 -15.04 3.00 -1.03
N LEU A 3 -13.84 2.54 -1.37
CA LEU A 3 -13.12 1.56 -0.56
C LEU A 3 -12.80 2.15 0.82
N ASP A 4 -13.39 1.57 1.86
CA ASP A 4 -13.19 1.97 3.26
C ASP A 4 -12.47 0.85 4.03
N PRO A 5 -11.18 1.02 4.38
CA PRO A 5 -10.44 0.03 5.16
C PRO A 5 -11.09 -0.33 6.50
N GLN A 6 -11.83 0.59 7.14
CA GLN A 6 -12.52 0.30 8.40
C GLN A 6 -13.58 -0.79 8.21
N ARG A 7 -14.38 -0.67 7.14
CA ARG A 7 -15.41 -1.67 6.81
C ARG A 7 -14.82 -2.98 6.27
N LEU A 8 -13.62 -2.96 5.72
CA LEU A 8 -12.93 -4.19 5.31
C LEU A 8 -12.41 -4.99 6.51
N LEU A 9 -12.00 -4.31 7.57
CA LEU A 9 -11.33 -4.93 8.71
C LEU A 9 -12.29 -5.29 9.85
N TRP A 10 -13.42 -4.58 9.97
CA TRP A 10 -14.43 -4.82 11.01
C TRP A 10 -15.84 -4.88 10.45
N ASP A 11 -16.66 -5.76 11.02
CA ASP A 11 -18.10 -5.77 10.78
C ASP A 11 -18.83 -4.66 11.56
N GLU A 12 -20.14 -4.53 11.36
CA GLU A 12 -20.97 -3.52 12.04
C GLU A 12 -21.03 -3.68 13.56
N SER A 13 -20.72 -4.88 14.08
CA SER A 13 -20.63 -5.16 15.51
C SER A 13 -19.24 -4.84 16.10
N GLY A 14 -18.29 -4.41 15.26
CA GLY A 14 -16.91 -4.14 15.64
C GLY A 14 -16.04 -5.39 15.74
N LYS A 15 -16.50 -6.56 15.27
CA LYS A 15 -15.73 -7.80 15.28
C LYS A 15 -14.75 -7.79 14.11
N PRO A 16 -13.48 -8.23 14.32
CA PRO A 16 -12.52 -8.34 13.23
C PRO A 16 -12.98 -9.37 12.20
N GLN A 17 -12.76 -9.07 10.93
CA GLN A 17 -13.10 -9.94 9.81
C GLN A 17 -11.95 -10.05 8.79
N ALA A 18 -12.01 -11.09 7.97
CA ALA A 18 -11.05 -11.33 6.90
C ALA A 18 -11.64 -10.89 5.56
N SER A 19 -11.14 -9.79 5.01
CA SER A 19 -11.49 -9.34 3.67
C SER A 19 -10.55 -9.96 2.63
N VAL A 20 -11.11 -10.61 1.62
CA VAL A 20 -10.36 -11.20 0.50
C VAL A 20 -10.65 -10.41 -0.77
N ILE A 21 -9.62 -9.77 -1.32
CA ILE A 21 -9.72 -9.06 -2.59
C ILE A 21 -9.24 -9.99 -3.69
N TYR A 22 -10.19 -10.51 -4.47
CA TYR A 22 -9.92 -11.51 -5.49
C TYR A 22 -9.57 -10.86 -6.85
N LEU A 23 -8.32 -10.97 -7.26
CA LEU A 23 -7.77 -10.26 -8.43
C LEU A 23 -7.57 -11.13 -9.68
N ALA A 24 -7.85 -12.44 -9.60
CA ALA A 24 -7.43 -13.39 -10.65
C ALA A 24 -8.10 -13.17 -12.02
N HIS A 25 -9.20 -12.41 -12.06
CA HIS A 25 -9.98 -12.16 -13.26
C HIS A 25 -9.63 -10.85 -13.97
N LEU A 26 -8.70 -10.07 -13.41
CA LEU A 26 -8.27 -8.76 -13.87
C LEU A 26 -6.98 -8.87 -14.71
N SER A 27 -6.82 -7.96 -15.67
CA SER A 27 -5.56 -7.73 -16.38
C SER A 27 -4.46 -7.17 -15.47
N ASP A 28 -3.21 -7.21 -15.89
CA ASP A 28 -2.06 -6.74 -15.12
C ASP A 28 -2.19 -5.28 -14.69
N ASP A 29 -2.65 -4.41 -15.59
CA ASP A 29 -2.86 -2.98 -15.31
C ASP A 29 -4.00 -2.76 -14.31
N GLU A 30 -5.10 -3.49 -14.45
CA GLU A 30 -6.21 -3.46 -13.50
C GLU A 30 -5.78 -3.97 -12.12
N ARG A 31 -4.95 -5.03 -12.06
CA ARG A 31 -4.38 -5.52 -10.80
C ARG A 31 -3.51 -4.46 -10.14
N GLN A 32 -2.63 -3.80 -10.89
CA GLN A 32 -1.80 -2.70 -10.39
C GLN A 32 -2.66 -1.55 -9.86
N PHE A 33 -3.69 -1.16 -10.60
CA PHE A 33 -4.62 -0.11 -10.19
C PHE A 33 -5.35 -0.45 -8.88
N VAL A 34 -5.99 -1.62 -8.81
CA VAL A 34 -6.76 -2.05 -7.63
C VAL A 34 -5.86 -2.16 -6.41
N VAL A 35 -4.70 -2.82 -6.53
CA VAL A 35 -3.75 -2.94 -5.41
C VAL A 35 -3.27 -1.56 -4.94
N THR A 36 -2.95 -0.66 -5.88
CA THR A 36 -2.50 0.70 -5.54
C THR A 36 -3.58 1.47 -4.79
N LEU A 37 -4.83 1.43 -5.26
CA LEU A 37 -5.96 2.09 -4.62
C LEU A 37 -6.17 1.54 -3.21
N VAL A 38 -6.18 0.22 -3.05
CA VAL A 38 -6.39 -0.46 -1.77
C VAL A 38 -5.32 -0.09 -0.77
N LEU A 39 -4.05 -0.26 -1.14
CA LEU A 39 -2.94 -0.01 -0.22
C LEU A 39 -2.80 1.49 0.08
N SER A 40 -3.11 2.37 -0.87
CA SER A 40 -3.09 3.83 -0.61
C SER A 40 -4.18 4.25 0.37
N LYS A 41 -5.40 3.71 0.23
CA LYS A 41 -6.48 3.94 1.20
C LYS A 41 -6.13 3.38 2.57
N LEU A 42 -5.51 2.20 2.63
CA LEU A 42 -5.03 1.62 3.88
C LEU A 42 -3.95 2.49 4.53
N VAL A 43 -3.00 3.03 3.77
CA VAL A 43 -1.98 3.97 4.29
C VAL A 43 -2.63 5.22 4.88
N THR A 44 -3.62 5.80 4.19
CA THR A 44 -4.37 6.96 4.72
C THR A 44 -5.11 6.60 6.00
N TRP A 45 -5.82 5.48 6.02
CA TRP A 45 -6.53 4.99 7.20
C TRP A 45 -5.57 4.76 8.37
N MET A 46 -4.46 4.07 8.14
CA MET A 46 -3.44 3.77 9.15
C MET A 46 -2.88 5.04 9.80
N ARG A 47 -2.63 6.09 9.02
CA ARG A 47 -2.13 7.39 9.53
C ARG A 47 -3.14 8.13 10.40
N SER A 48 -4.43 7.80 10.31
CA SER A 48 -5.46 8.34 11.21
C SER A 48 -5.59 7.55 12.51
N GLN A 49 -4.93 6.39 12.64
CA GLN A 49 -5.00 5.57 13.83
C GLN A 49 -4.04 6.08 14.91
N PRO A 50 -4.38 5.93 16.21
CA PRO A 50 -3.42 6.15 17.28
C PRO A 50 -2.28 5.13 17.19
N GLY A 51 -1.11 5.51 17.71
CA GLY A 51 0.02 4.58 17.83
C GLY A 51 -0.34 3.37 18.68
N SER A 52 0.19 2.19 18.33
CA SER A 52 -0.09 0.95 19.05
C SER A 52 1.07 -0.04 18.95
N SER A 53 1.32 -0.76 20.04
CA SER A 53 2.24 -1.91 20.07
C SER A 53 1.59 -3.23 19.65
N ASP A 54 0.25 -3.28 19.65
CA ASP A 54 -0.53 -4.48 19.34
C ASP A 54 -0.88 -4.54 17.86
N LEU A 55 -1.01 -5.76 17.33
CA LEU A 55 -1.41 -5.95 15.94
C LEU A 55 -2.91 -5.67 15.80
N ARG A 56 -3.24 -4.61 15.06
CA ARG A 56 -4.59 -4.17 14.70
C ARG A 56 -5.05 -4.77 13.38
N ALA A 57 -4.16 -4.81 12.39
CA ALA A 57 -4.48 -5.31 11.04
C ALA A 57 -3.26 -5.97 10.41
N LEU A 58 -3.49 -7.04 9.64
CA LEU A 58 -2.47 -7.71 8.84
C LEU A 58 -2.87 -7.66 7.37
N VAL A 59 -2.02 -7.06 6.55
CA VAL A 59 -2.16 -7.09 5.09
C VAL A 59 -1.40 -8.29 4.57
N TYR A 60 -2.09 -9.19 3.88
CA TYR A 60 -1.46 -10.31 3.19
C TYR A 60 -1.54 -10.11 1.68
N MET A 61 -0.41 -10.23 1.00
CA MET A 61 -0.34 -10.26 -0.46
C MET A 61 0.25 -11.59 -0.90
N ASP A 62 -0.57 -12.38 -1.58
CA ASP A 62 -0.08 -13.56 -2.29
C ASP A 62 0.52 -13.16 -3.64
N GLU A 63 1.67 -13.75 -3.97
CA GLU A 63 2.47 -13.45 -5.15
C GLU A 63 2.71 -11.94 -5.40
N VAL A 64 3.63 -11.35 -4.65
CA VAL A 64 3.97 -9.93 -4.75
C VAL A 64 4.85 -9.58 -5.97
N PHE A 65 5.24 -10.57 -6.77
CA PHE A 65 6.01 -10.36 -8.00
C PHE A 65 5.34 -9.31 -8.92
N GLY A 66 6.15 -8.41 -9.48
CA GLY A 66 5.66 -7.32 -10.33
C GLY A 66 5.09 -6.10 -9.59
N PHE A 67 4.74 -6.20 -8.31
CA PHE A 67 4.27 -5.04 -7.51
C PHE A 67 5.40 -4.29 -6.80
N VAL A 68 6.50 -4.97 -6.49
CA VAL A 68 7.66 -4.39 -5.81
C VAL A 68 8.99 -4.88 -6.42
N PRO A 69 9.20 -4.71 -7.74
CA PRO A 69 10.43 -5.14 -8.41
C PRO A 69 11.65 -4.33 -7.94
N PRO A 70 12.90 -4.80 -8.14
CA PRO A 70 14.09 -4.12 -7.61
C PRO A 70 14.36 -2.76 -8.26
N THR A 71 14.11 -2.63 -9.57
CA THR A 71 14.48 -1.45 -10.37
C THR A 71 13.29 -0.58 -10.75
N ALA A 72 12.21 -1.19 -11.24
CA ALA A 72 11.03 -0.45 -11.69
C ALA A 72 10.24 0.16 -10.52
N MET A 73 9.39 1.14 -10.84
CA MET A 73 8.55 1.85 -9.88
C MET A 73 7.07 1.78 -10.28
N PRO A 74 6.45 0.59 -10.25
CA PRO A 74 5.02 0.47 -10.52
C PRO A 74 4.19 1.21 -9.44
N PRO A 75 2.94 1.59 -9.73
CA PRO A 75 2.12 2.39 -8.83
C PRO A 75 1.97 1.80 -7.42
N ALA A 76 1.89 0.48 -7.31
CA ALA A 76 1.72 -0.22 -6.03
C ALA A 76 2.98 -0.24 -5.16
N LYS A 77 4.17 -0.01 -5.72
CA LYS A 77 5.44 -0.13 -4.98
C LYS A 77 5.56 0.87 -3.84
N LYS A 78 5.16 2.13 -4.07
CA LYS A 78 5.24 3.20 -3.07
C LYS A 78 4.39 2.90 -1.83
N PRO A 79 3.09 2.55 -1.94
CA PRO A 79 2.31 2.21 -0.75
C PRO A 79 2.80 0.94 -0.05
N ILE A 80 3.24 -0.10 -0.78
CA ILE A 80 3.87 -1.32 -0.17
C ILE A 80 5.07 -0.92 0.71
N LEU A 81 6.02 -0.17 0.15
CA LEU A 81 7.21 0.27 0.89
C LEU A 81 6.87 1.22 2.05
N THR A 82 5.79 2.00 1.93
CA THR A 82 5.32 2.88 3.02
C THR A 82 4.81 2.05 4.19
N ILE A 83 4.00 1.02 3.91
CA ILE A 83 3.49 0.11 4.94
C ILE A 83 4.65 -0.60 5.62
N LEU A 84 5.55 -1.25 4.86
CA LEU A 84 6.70 -1.97 5.44
C LEU A 84 7.57 -1.11 6.36
N LYS A 85 7.74 0.19 6.05
CA LYS A 85 8.59 1.09 6.83
C LYS A 85 7.90 1.71 8.04
N GLN A 86 6.62 2.05 7.92
CA GLN A 86 5.95 2.95 8.89
C GLN A 86 4.83 2.26 9.67
N ALA A 87 4.23 1.20 9.14
CA ALA A 87 2.98 0.63 9.64
C ALA A 87 3.08 0.04 11.04
N ARG A 88 4.27 -0.43 11.41
CA ARG A 88 4.55 -0.98 12.75
C ARG A 88 4.13 -0.04 13.88
N ALA A 89 4.33 1.27 13.72
CA ALA A 89 3.99 2.25 14.76
C ALA A 89 2.48 2.35 15.01
N PHE A 90 1.66 1.93 14.05
CA PHE A 90 0.20 2.01 14.08
C PHE A 90 -0.46 0.64 14.29
N GLY A 91 0.33 -0.39 14.63
CA GLY A 91 -0.18 -1.76 14.79
C GLY A 91 -0.59 -2.42 13.48
N VAL A 92 -0.08 -1.97 12.32
CA VAL A 92 -0.38 -2.58 11.02
C VAL A 92 0.82 -3.38 10.53
N GLY A 93 0.61 -4.66 10.22
CA GLY A 93 1.61 -5.57 9.68
C GLY A 93 1.38 -5.85 8.19
N MET A 94 2.45 -6.28 7.51
CA MET A 94 2.38 -6.74 6.13
C MET A 94 3.11 -8.07 5.98
N LEU A 95 2.43 -9.04 5.37
CA LEU A 95 2.96 -10.35 5.00
C LEU A 95 2.97 -10.45 3.47
N LEU A 96 4.15 -10.64 2.90
CA LEU A 96 4.34 -10.81 1.47
C LEU A 96 4.71 -12.26 1.18
N SER A 97 4.10 -12.84 0.15
CA SER A 97 4.44 -14.15 -0.40
C SER A 97 4.96 -13.98 -1.82
N THR A 98 5.97 -14.77 -2.20
CA THR A 98 6.53 -14.80 -3.56
C THR A 98 7.18 -16.15 -3.82
N GLN A 99 7.09 -16.62 -5.06
CA GLN A 99 7.87 -17.77 -5.54
C GLN A 99 9.29 -17.35 -5.96
N ASN A 100 9.46 -16.10 -6.39
CA ASN A 100 10.70 -15.56 -6.93
C ASN A 100 11.23 -14.45 -6.00
N PRO A 101 12.01 -14.78 -4.96
CA PRO A 101 12.48 -13.80 -4.00
C PRO A 101 13.52 -12.83 -4.59
N VAL A 102 14.23 -13.23 -5.65
CA VAL A 102 15.26 -12.41 -6.32
C VAL A 102 14.66 -11.18 -7.00
N ASP A 103 13.38 -11.24 -7.34
CA ASP A 103 12.66 -10.16 -8.01
C ASP A 103 11.96 -9.21 -7.03
N LEU A 104 12.33 -9.26 -5.75
CA LEU A 104 11.81 -8.35 -4.72
C LEU A 104 12.77 -7.18 -4.47
N ASP A 105 12.23 -5.97 -4.30
CA ASP A 105 13.00 -4.79 -3.92
C ASP A 105 13.76 -5.02 -2.61
N TYR A 106 15.05 -4.68 -2.62
CA TYR A 106 15.93 -4.82 -1.44
C TYR A 106 15.40 -4.07 -0.22
N LYS A 107 14.78 -2.91 -0.38
CA LYS A 107 14.18 -2.16 0.73
C LYS A 107 12.95 -2.87 1.29
N ALA A 108 12.21 -3.63 0.48
CA ALA A 108 11.11 -4.45 0.99
C ALA A 108 11.67 -5.58 1.86
N MET A 109 12.70 -6.28 1.36
CA MET A 109 13.40 -7.34 2.10
C MET A 109 14.00 -6.83 3.42
N SER A 110 14.74 -5.71 3.39
CA SER A 110 15.44 -5.19 4.57
C SER A 110 14.49 -4.70 5.68
N ASN A 111 13.23 -4.40 5.36
CA ASN A 111 12.22 -4.01 6.35
C ASN A 111 11.41 -5.20 6.89
N ALA A 112 11.58 -6.40 6.32
CA ALA A 112 10.94 -7.60 6.82
C ALA A 112 11.65 -8.10 8.09
N GLY A 113 10.97 -7.97 9.23
CA GLY A 113 11.47 -8.47 10.52
C GLY A 113 11.23 -9.97 10.76
N THR A 114 10.51 -10.65 9.87
CA THR A 114 10.19 -12.07 9.97
C THR A 114 10.15 -12.68 8.58
N TRP A 115 10.85 -13.80 8.44
CA TRP A 115 11.06 -14.51 7.20
C TRP A 115 10.62 -15.96 7.37
N CYS A 116 9.80 -16.45 6.45
CA CYS A 116 9.42 -17.85 6.34
C CYS A 116 9.98 -18.38 5.02
N VAL A 117 11.17 -19.00 5.08
CA VAL A 117 11.88 -19.46 3.89
C VAL A 117 11.58 -20.94 3.66
N GLY A 118 10.90 -21.23 2.55
CA GLY A 118 10.67 -22.60 2.11
C GLY A 118 11.90 -23.20 1.43
N ARG A 119 11.72 -24.39 0.83
CA ARG A 119 12.76 -25.01 0.01
C ARG A 119 13.07 -24.15 -1.22
N LEU A 120 14.35 -23.82 -1.39
CA LEU A 120 14.86 -23.11 -2.57
C LEU A 120 15.40 -24.14 -3.58
N GLN A 121 15.11 -23.92 -4.86
CA GLN A 121 15.47 -24.88 -5.92
C GLN A 121 16.85 -24.64 -6.50
N THR A 122 17.29 -23.38 -6.56
CA THR A 122 18.55 -23.00 -7.20
C THR A 122 19.54 -22.41 -6.20
N GLU A 123 20.84 -22.65 -6.44
CA GLU A 123 21.93 -22.05 -5.65
C GLU A 123 21.90 -20.51 -5.68
N ARG A 124 21.45 -19.93 -6.79
CA ARG A 124 21.33 -18.48 -6.94
C ARG A 124 20.26 -17.89 -6.02
N ASP A 125 19.08 -18.49 -5.97
CA ASP A 125 18.00 -18.02 -5.09
C ASP A 125 18.41 -18.19 -3.63
N LYS A 126 19.09 -19.29 -3.32
CA LYS A 126 19.65 -19.56 -2.00
C LYS A 126 20.65 -18.49 -1.58
N ALA A 127 21.66 -18.22 -2.41
CA ALA A 127 22.66 -17.20 -2.12
C ALA A 127 22.03 -15.81 -1.88
N ARG A 128 21.03 -15.43 -2.69
CA ARG A 128 20.30 -14.16 -2.55
C ARG A 128 19.49 -14.08 -1.26
N ILE A 129 18.79 -15.14 -0.89
CA ILE A 129 18.05 -15.19 0.36
C ILE A 129 19.00 -15.14 1.56
N LEU A 130 20.12 -15.87 1.52
CA LEU A 130 21.12 -15.85 2.59
C LEU A 130 21.75 -14.46 2.76
N GLU A 131 22.04 -13.75 1.66
CA GLU A 131 22.50 -12.36 1.67
C GLU A 131 21.46 -11.42 2.32
N ALA A 132 20.18 -11.58 1.95
CA ALA A 132 19.09 -10.79 2.52
C ALA A 132 18.93 -11.04 4.04
N LEU A 133 19.03 -12.29 4.48
CA LEU A 133 18.90 -12.67 5.90
C LEU A 133 20.09 -12.16 6.74
N GLN A 134 21.31 -12.22 6.20
CA GLN A 134 22.49 -11.61 6.84
C GLN A 134 22.35 -10.09 7.00
N SER A 135 21.84 -9.40 5.98
CA SER A 135 21.65 -7.94 6.08
C SER A 135 20.54 -7.56 7.06
N ALA A 136 19.52 -8.41 7.24
CA ALA A 136 18.46 -8.22 8.23
C ALA A 136 18.95 -8.48 9.67
N ARG A 137 19.91 -9.40 9.86
CA ARG A 137 20.48 -9.76 11.15
C ARG A 137 21.98 -9.99 11.02
N GLY A 138 22.76 -8.95 11.34
CA GLY A 138 24.21 -8.88 11.12
C GLY A 138 25.09 -9.91 11.85
N ASP A 139 24.51 -10.87 12.58
CA ASP A 139 25.22 -11.93 13.32
C ASP A 139 24.63 -13.32 13.03
N THR A 140 24.24 -13.57 11.77
CA THR A 140 23.66 -14.85 11.36
C THR A 140 24.74 -15.78 10.81
N ASP A 141 24.90 -16.99 11.37
CA ASP A 141 25.75 -18.02 10.78
C ASP A 141 25.15 -18.49 9.44
N VAL A 142 25.77 -18.02 8.37
CA VAL A 142 25.38 -18.29 6.99
C VAL A 142 25.48 -19.77 6.67
N ALA A 143 26.52 -20.45 7.15
CA ALA A 143 26.76 -21.85 6.85
C ALA A 143 25.75 -22.74 7.58
N GLU A 144 25.34 -22.36 8.79
CA GLU A 144 24.25 -23.03 9.48
C GLU A 144 22.91 -22.86 8.76
N LEU A 145 22.55 -21.62 8.41
CA LEU A 145 21.30 -21.33 7.72
C LEU A 145 21.23 -22.00 6.34
N ASP A 146 22.35 -22.02 5.61
CA ASP A 146 22.54 -22.73 4.35
C ASP A 146 22.21 -24.22 4.50
N ARG A 147 22.75 -24.86 5.54
CA ARG A 147 22.53 -26.28 5.86
C ARG A 147 21.06 -26.56 6.19
N ILE A 148 20.43 -25.71 7.00
CA ILE A 148 19.02 -25.85 7.38
C ILE A 148 18.12 -25.71 6.15
N VAL A 149 18.31 -24.68 5.33
CA VAL A 149 17.50 -24.43 4.12
C VAL A 149 17.66 -25.58 3.11
N SER A 150 18.87 -26.11 2.93
CA SER A 150 19.11 -27.29 2.09
C SER A 150 18.44 -28.56 2.60
N GLY A 151 18.29 -28.69 3.92
CA GLY A 151 17.66 -29.84 4.57
C GLY A 151 16.13 -29.82 4.57
N LEU A 152 15.49 -28.74 4.11
CA LEU A 152 14.03 -28.60 4.15
C LEU A 152 13.32 -29.64 3.27
N GLY A 153 12.43 -30.41 3.90
CA GLY A 153 11.47 -31.27 3.24
C GLY A 153 10.32 -30.49 2.58
N LYS A 154 9.42 -31.22 1.91
CA LYS A 154 8.20 -30.63 1.34
C LYS A 154 7.35 -30.03 2.48
N ARG A 155 6.86 -28.80 2.28
CA ARG A 155 6.02 -28.07 3.23
C ARG A 155 6.69 -27.76 4.57
N GLN A 156 8.02 -27.72 4.60
CA GLN A 156 8.80 -27.21 5.72
C GLN A 156 9.36 -25.84 5.39
N PHE A 157 9.51 -25.03 6.42
CA PHE A 157 9.97 -23.65 6.34
C PHE A 157 10.94 -23.36 7.49
N VAL A 158 11.94 -22.53 7.22
CA VAL A 158 12.73 -21.86 8.26
C VAL A 158 12.04 -20.55 8.62
N LEU A 159 11.76 -20.38 9.89
CA LEU A 159 11.39 -19.11 10.51
C LEU A 159 12.67 -18.40 10.96
N HIS A 160 12.97 -17.26 10.35
CA HIS A 160 14.01 -16.35 10.80
C HIS A 160 13.37 -15.03 11.22
N SER A 161 13.54 -14.62 12.47
CA SER A 161 12.95 -13.40 13.02
C SER A 161 14.02 -12.55 13.67
N THR A 162 13.87 -11.23 13.59
CA THR A 162 14.74 -10.28 14.29
C THR A 162 14.54 -10.30 15.81
N ARG A 163 13.50 -10.99 16.30
CA ARG A 163 13.19 -11.13 17.73
C ARG A 163 13.71 -12.42 18.35
N GLU A 164 13.98 -13.44 17.55
CA GLU A 164 14.38 -14.77 18.03
C GLU A 164 15.87 -14.99 17.80
N ALA A 165 16.54 -15.62 18.76
CA ALA A 165 17.98 -15.86 18.69
C ALA A 165 18.34 -16.96 17.68
N GLU A 166 17.51 -17.97 17.51
CA GLU A 166 17.81 -19.12 16.65
C GLU A 166 16.72 -19.29 15.58
N PRO A 167 17.09 -19.70 14.35
CA PRO A 167 16.12 -20.04 13.33
C PRO A 167 15.32 -21.29 13.75
N ALA A 168 14.00 -21.24 13.62
CA ALA A 168 13.14 -22.38 13.93
C ALA A 168 12.63 -23.05 12.65
N VAL A 169 12.68 -24.38 12.57
CA VAL A 169 12.06 -25.12 11.46
C VAL A 169 10.63 -25.49 11.83
N PHE A 170 9.67 -25.19 10.96
CA PHE A 170 8.28 -25.57 11.14
C PHE A 170 7.68 -26.16 9.87
N GLY A 171 6.62 -26.95 10.04
CA GLY A 171 5.86 -27.55 8.94
C GLY A 171 4.45 -26.99 8.85
N THR A 172 3.83 -27.11 7.68
CA THR A 172 2.41 -26.75 7.53
C THR A 172 1.51 -27.75 8.25
N ARG A 173 0.46 -27.26 8.91
CA ARG A 173 -0.67 -28.12 9.30
C ARG A 173 -1.49 -28.49 8.07
N TRP A 174 -2.28 -29.57 8.16
CA TRP A 174 -3.27 -29.89 7.14
C TRP A 174 -4.25 -28.73 6.99
N ALA A 175 -4.37 -28.19 5.77
CA ALA A 175 -5.41 -27.22 5.47
C ALA A 175 -6.77 -27.91 5.59
N MET A 176 -7.75 -27.27 6.24
CA MET A 176 -9.13 -27.80 6.35
C MET A 176 -9.89 -27.80 5.00
N SER A 177 -9.26 -27.32 3.91
CA SER A 177 -9.83 -27.27 2.58
C SER A 177 -9.01 -28.11 1.61
N TYR A 178 -9.69 -28.88 0.77
CA TYR A 178 -9.09 -29.54 -0.37
C TYR A 178 -8.57 -28.48 -1.34
N LEU A 179 -7.25 -28.44 -1.55
CA LEU A 179 -6.54 -27.55 -2.48
C LEU A 179 -6.89 -27.90 -3.94
N ARG A 180 -8.14 -27.71 -4.33
CA ARG A 180 -8.71 -28.13 -5.63
C ARG A 180 -8.34 -27.22 -6.82
N GLY A 181 -7.49 -26.22 -6.58
CA GLY A 181 -7.10 -25.23 -7.58
C GLY A 181 -7.98 -23.96 -7.58
N PRO A 182 -7.77 -23.05 -8.56
CA PRO A 182 -8.46 -21.77 -8.62
C PRO A 182 -9.96 -21.95 -8.90
N LEU A 183 -10.78 -21.13 -8.26
CA LEU A 183 -12.22 -21.08 -8.49
C LEU A 183 -12.54 -20.34 -9.79
N THR A 184 -13.55 -20.81 -10.52
CA THR A 184 -14.06 -20.08 -11.70
C THR A 184 -14.94 -18.89 -11.27
N ARG A 185 -15.20 -17.95 -12.18
CA ARG A 185 -16.11 -16.81 -11.90
C ARG A 185 -17.50 -17.28 -11.44
N ASP A 186 -18.04 -18.32 -12.08
CA ASP A 186 -19.35 -18.89 -11.71
C ASP A 186 -19.33 -19.55 -10.34
N GLU A 187 -18.21 -20.19 -9.98
CA GLU A 187 -18.04 -20.78 -8.64
C GLU A 187 -17.97 -19.72 -7.56
N VAL A 188 -17.22 -18.64 -7.78
CA VAL A 188 -17.18 -17.49 -6.88
C VAL A 188 -18.58 -16.91 -6.75
N ALA A 189 -19.29 -16.70 -7.86
CA ALA A 189 -20.64 -16.16 -7.84
C ALA A 189 -21.64 -17.01 -7.05
N ARG A 190 -21.53 -18.35 -7.12
CA ARG A 190 -22.34 -19.28 -6.31
C ARG A 190 -21.98 -19.25 -4.83
N LEU A 191 -20.69 -19.17 -4.50
CA LEU A 191 -20.22 -19.14 -3.10
C LEU A 191 -20.58 -17.82 -2.40
N THR A 192 -20.63 -16.72 -3.15
CA THR A 192 -21.01 -15.39 -2.63
C THR A 192 -22.48 -15.06 -2.87
N ALA A 193 -23.32 -16.03 -3.26
CA ALA A 193 -24.72 -15.79 -3.59
C ALA A 193 -25.56 -15.34 -2.39
N SER A 194 -25.19 -15.76 -1.18
CA SER A 194 -25.84 -15.36 0.07
C SER A 194 -25.08 -14.24 0.80
N ASP A 195 -24.12 -13.58 0.14
CA ASP A 195 -23.35 -12.50 0.76
C ASP A 195 -24.25 -11.26 0.91
N PRO A 196 -24.59 -10.84 2.14
CA PRO A 196 -25.45 -9.67 2.36
C PRO A 196 -24.84 -8.36 1.86
N LEU A 197 -23.53 -8.32 1.55
CA LEU A 197 -22.88 -7.16 0.93
C LEU A 197 -23.15 -7.07 -0.58
N ARG A 198 -23.61 -8.15 -1.22
CA ARG A 198 -23.88 -8.20 -2.66
C ARG A 198 -25.17 -7.48 -3.04
N ASP A 199 -26.19 -7.62 -2.20
CA ASP A 199 -27.53 -7.05 -2.42
C ASP A 199 -27.72 -5.72 -1.68
N ARG A 200 -26.69 -5.21 -0.99
CA ARG A 200 -26.73 -3.86 -0.44
C ARG A 200 -26.83 -2.88 -1.62
N PRO A 201 -27.90 -2.06 -1.69
CA PRO A 201 -27.90 -0.92 -2.58
C PRO A 201 -26.63 -0.14 -2.31
N GLU A 202 -26.00 0.31 -3.39
CA GLU A 202 -24.84 1.17 -3.32
C GLU A 202 -25.30 2.52 -2.73
N ASP A 203 -25.45 2.58 -1.40
CA ASP A 203 -25.73 3.80 -0.61
C ASP A 203 -24.49 4.71 -0.56
N ALA A 204 -23.74 4.77 -1.66
CA ALA A 204 -23.07 6.00 -1.99
C ALA A 204 -24.18 6.93 -2.49
N PRO A 205 -24.30 8.18 -2.03
CA PRO A 205 -24.96 9.17 -2.86
C PRO A 205 -24.26 9.08 -4.21
N ALA A 206 -24.97 8.63 -5.24
CA ALA A 206 -24.54 8.85 -6.60
C ALA A 206 -24.34 10.35 -6.66
N SER A 207 -23.09 10.79 -6.63
CA SER A 207 -22.77 12.18 -6.94
C SER A 207 -23.36 12.38 -8.32
N GLU A 208 -24.45 13.14 -8.37
CA GLU A 208 -25.04 13.62 -9.60
C GLU A 208 -23.86 14.05 -10.49
N PRO A 209 -23.76 13.56 -11.74
CA PRO A 209 -22.64 13.93 -12.59
C PRO A 209 -22.51 15.45 -12.55
N PRO A 210 -21.32 15.98 -12.23
CA PRO A 210 -21.17 17.41 -12.03
C PRO A 210 -21.74 18.14 -13.25
N PRO A 211 -22.48 19.24 -13.05
CA PRO A 211 -23.06 19.98 -14.15
C PRO A 211 -21.98 20.27 -15.19
N PRO A 212 -22.31 20.25 -16.48
CA PRO A 212 -21.33 20.55 -17.52
C PRO A 212 -20.68 21.91 -17.22
N PRO A 213 -19.37 22.04 -17.46
CA PRO A 213 -18.65 23.28 -17.19
C PRO A 213 -19.31 24.46 -17.90
N ALA A 214 -19.38 25.61 -17.24
CA ALA A 214 -19.80 26.86 -17.87
C ALA A 214 -18.82 27.25 -19.01
N THR A 215 -19.19 28.22 -19.85
CA THR A 215 -18.36 28.67 -20.99
C THR A 215 -16.94 29.10 -20.62
N ASP A 216 -16.72 29.48 -19.35
CA ASP A 216 -15.44 29.93 -18.82
C ASP A 216 -14.79 28.92 -17.86
N GLU A 217 -15.25 27.66 -17.85
CA GLU A 217 -14.73 26.59 -16.98
C GLU A 217 -14.04 25.47 -17.80
N SER A 218 -12.91 24.96 -17.31
CA SER A 218 -12.20 23.82 -17.90
C SER A 218 -11.75 22.82 -16.82
N PRO A 219 -11.98 21.51 -17.01
CA PRO A 219 -11.44 20.47 -16.12
C PRO A 219 -9.95 20.22 -16.35
N LEU A 220 -9.39 20.76 -17.43
CA LEU A 220 -7.97 20.69 -17.76
C LEU A 220 -7.29 21.98 -17.31
N ALA A 221 -6.16 21.83 -16.62
CA ALA A 221 -5.29 22.96 -16.31
C ALA A 221 -4.86 23.63 -17.63
N PRO A 222 -4.96 24.97 -17.75
CA PRO A 222 -4.56 25.67 -18.95
C PRO A 222 -3.04 25.50 -19.18
N GLU A 223 -2.65 25.38 -20.44
CA GLU A 223 -1.23 25.37 -20.81
C GLU A 223 -0.61 26.73 -20.47
N THR A 224 0.51 26.69 -19.74
CA THR A 224 1.27 27.88 -19.37
C THR A 224 2.45 28.05 -20.32
N ALA A 225 2.70 29.29 -20.77
CA ALA A 225 3.81 29.60 -21.66
C ALA A 225 5.18 29.22 -21.06
N ASP A 226 6.11 28.82 -21.93
CA ASP A 226 7.47 28.46 -21.54
C ASP A 226 8.17 29.60 -20.78
N GLY A 227 8.79 29.25 -19.65
CA GLY A 227 9.50 30.20 -18.78
C GLY A 227 8.64 30.88 -17.72
N VAL A 228 7.33 30.65 -17.69
CA VAL A 228 6.45 31.13 -16.60
C VAL A 228 6.51 30.14 -15.43
N PRO A 229 6.99 30.55 -14.24
CA PRO A 229 7.01 29.66 -13.10
C PRO A 229 5.58 29.42 -12.58
N VAL A 230 5.15 28.16 -12.59
CA VAL A 230 3.85 27.73 -12.08
C VAL A 230 4.00 27.32 -10.62
N TYR A 231 3.16 27.89 -9.76
CA TYR A 231 3.09 27.54 -8.35
C TYR A 231 1.67 27.09 -8.01
N HIS A 232 1.56 25.98 -7.28
CA HIS A 232 0.28 25.55 -6.73
C HIS A 232 0.08 26.16 -5.34
N LEU A 233 -1.14 26.62 -5.08
CA LEU A 233 -1.53 27.08 -3.74
C LEU A 233 -1.33 25.94 -2.74
N ASP A 234 -0.60 26.20 -1.65
CA ASP A 234 -0.55 25.27 -0.52
C ASP A 234 -1.94 25.17 0.10
N PRO A 235 -2.60 23.98 0.11
CA PRO A 235 -3.92 23.83 0.71
C PRO A 235 -3.95 24.16 2.20
N ALA A 236 -2.79 24.20 2.87
CA ALA A 236 -2.63 24.58 4.28
C ALA A 236 -2.32 26.07 4.49
N ALA A 237 -2.24 26.88 3.43
CA ALA A 237 -2.07 28.31 3.57
C ALA A 237 -3.23 28.92 4.38
N ALA A 238 -2.92 29.62 5.47
CA ALA A 238 -3.93 30.21 6.36
C ALA A 238 -4.87 31.22 5.66
N TRP A 239 -4.43 31.77 4.52
CA TRP A 239 -5.19 32.69 3.68
C TRP A 239 -5.91 32.00 2.51
N ALA A 240 -5.84 30.68 2.35
CA ALA A 240 -6.49 29.97 1.24
C ALA A 240 -8.01 30.25 1.19
N GLY A 241 -8.67 30.30 2.36
CA GLY A 241 -10.09 30.62 2.45
C GLY A 241 -10.45 32.04 2.01
N THR A 242 -9.53 33.01 2.12
CA THR A 242 -9.80 34.41 1.72
C THR A 242 -9.82 34.61 0.21
N VAL A 243 -9.23 33.68 -0.54
CA VAL A 243 -9.26 33.65 -2.01
C VAL A 243 -10.28 32.66 -2.56
N GLY A 244 -11.21 32.18 -1.72
CA GLY A 244 -12.26 31.24 -2.13
C GLY A 244 -11.77 29.81 -2.39
N ALA A 245 -10.51 29.48 -2.07
CA ALA A 245 -9.98 28.14 -2.30
C ALA A 245 -10.56 27.13 -1.30
N SER A 246 -11.15 26.06 -1.82
CA SER A 246 -11.70 24.95 -1.04
C SER A 246 -11.00 23.64 -1.40
N ARG A 247 -10.68 22.84 -0.38
CA ARG A 247 -10.02 21.53 -0.54
C ARG A 247 -10.93 20.47 -1.16
N ASP A 248 -12.24 20.68 -1.09
CA ASP A 248 -13.25 19.79 -1.63
C ASP A 248 -13.75 20.25 -3.01
N SER A 249 -13.19 21.35 -3.54
CA SER A 249 -13.51 21.83 -4.88
C SER A 249 -12.94 20.90 -5.95
N GLN A 250 -13.78 20.55 -6.93
CA GLN A 250 -13.34 19.88 -8.16
C GLN A 250 -13.15 20.88 -9.32
N ARG A 251 -13.14 22.18 -9.02
CA ARG A 251 -13.04 23.27 -10.00
C ARG A 251 -11.69 23.96 -9.89
N LEU A 252 -11.08 24.27 -11.03
CA LEU A 252 -9.88 25.09 -11.13
C LEU A 252 -10.28 26.48 -11.61
N GLU A 253 -9.82 27.51 -10.91
CA GLU A 253 -10.01 28.91 -11.29
C GLU A 253 -8.64 29.55 -11.54
N ALA A 254 -8.50 30.27 -12.65
CA ALA A 254 -7.28 31.01 -12.94
C ALA A 254 -7.20 32.24 -12.04
N SER A 255 -6.08 32.42 -11.33
CA SER A 255 -5.87 33.57 -10.45
C SER A 255 -4.47 34.14 -10.62
N LEU A 256 -4.35 35.47 -10.52
CA LEU A 256 -3.06 36.16 -10.54
C LEU A 256 -2.65 36.52 -9.10
N ALA A 257 -1.50 36.01 -8.65
CA ALA A 257 -0.92 36.38 -7.37
C ALA A 257 0.27 37.32 -7.58
N VAL A 258 0.27 38.48 -6.92
CA VAL A 258 1.37 39.46 -6.96
C VAL A 258 1.95 39.63 -5.56
N ARG A 259 3.27 39.52 -5.43
CA ARG A 259 3.99 39.85 -4.19
C ARG A 259 4.57 41.26 -4.30
N VAL A 260 3.99 42.20 -3.57
CA VAL A 260 4.54 43.57 -3.45
C VAL A 260 5.51 43.62 -2.28
N ARG A 261 6.77 44.01 -2.54
CA ARG A 261 7.73 44.35 -1.47
C ARG A 261 7.75 45.86 -1.33
N MET A 262 7.13 46.38 -0.27
CA MET A 262 7.18 47.81 0.04
C MET A 262 8.35 48.02 1.02
N THR A 263 9.26 48.93 0.69
CA THR A 263 10.27 49.44 1.63
C THR A 263 9.66 50.62 2.37
N PHE A 264 9.51 50.48 3.69
CA PHE A 264 9.14 51.59 4.55
C PHE A 264 10.38 52.45 4.82
N ASP A 265 10.37 53.71 4.39
CA ASP A 265 11.41 54.71 4.68
C ASP A 265 10.87 55.64 5.77
N ASP A 266 11.42 55.52 6.97
CA ASP A 266 10.96 56.22 8.20
C ASP A 266 11.56 57.64 8.33
N ARG A 267 11.93 58.27 7.22
CA ARG A 267 12.29 59.68 7.21
C ARG A 267 11.04 60.50 7.45
N HIS A 268 10.89 60.97 8.69
CA HIS A 268 9.95 62.02 9.05
C HIS A 268 10.16 63.18 8.07
N ALA A 269 9.08 63.61 7.42
CA ALA A 269 9.09 64.81 6.60
C ALA A 269 9.35 66.00 7.53
N ASP A 270 10.60 66.46 7.58
CA ASP A 270 10.96 67.72 8.22
C ASP A 270 10.21 68.86 7.52
N VAL A 271 9.60 69.71 8.35
CA VAL A 271 8.95 70.99 8.03
C VAL A 271 10.01 72.01 7.61
#